data_AF-A0A0G4E902-F1
#
_entry.id   AF-A0A0G4E902-F1
#
_cell.length_a   1.000
_cell.length_b   1.000
_cell.length_c   1.000
_cell.angle_alpha   90.00
_cell.angle_beta   90.00
_cell.angle_gamma   90.00
#
_symmetry.space_group_name_H-M   'P 1'
#
loop_
_entity.id
_entity.type
_entity.pdbx_description
1 polymer ?
#
loop_
_entity_poly.entity_id
_entity_poly.type
_entity_poly.pdbx_seq_one_letter_code
_entity_poly.pdbx_strand_id
1 'polypeptide(L)'
;MAASRGLSGLSALLVVVIITASGLLAGARRGVFWKLDARDCGCECCLVASRLASEKLAGIDKKCTPPVPDTLHPDGALSECHHRDPCRLTGNTILTNAEFVPLKQWCYYACELPSAFAAIGTPCQAISGENVLLAQTGDGNGRDAAHYSA
;
A
#
# COMPACT_ATOMS: atom_id res chain seq x y z
N MET A 1 -59.86 -38.36 33.18
CA MET A 1 -59.59 -39.80 33.14
C MET A 1 -58.25 -39.95 32.43
N ALA A 2 -57.14 -40.23 33.13
CA ALA A 2 -56.62 -41.59 33.41
C ALA A 2 -56.51 -42.40 32.10
N ALA A 3 -55.40 -43.02 31.70
CA ALA A 3 -54.19 -43.42 32.40
C ALA A 3 -53.05 -43.71 31.41
N SER A 4 -51.87 -43.81 31.99
CA SER A 4 -50.58 -44.26 31.47
C SER A 4 -50.57 -45.65 30.81
N ARG A 5 -49.57 -45.84 29.93
CA ARG A 5 -48.78 -47.06 29.60
C ARG A 5 -47.90 -46.69 28.39
N GLY A 6 -46.63 -47.04 28.24
CA GLY A 6 -45.75 -47.93 28.96
C GLY A 6 -44.57 -48.22 28.02
N LEU A 7 -43.36 -48.21 28.60
CA LEU A 7 -42.07 -48.81 28.22
C LEU A 7 -41.90 -49.40 26.80
N SER A 8 -40.71 -49.15 26.22
CA SER A 8 -39.67 -50.17 25.95
C SER A 8 -38.89 -49.81 24.68
N GLY A 9 -37.59 -49.55 24.79
CA GLY A 9 -36.78 -49.33 23.60
C GLY A 9 -35.36 -48.85 23.89
N LEU A 10 -34.65 -49.50 24.81
CA LEU A 10 -33.20 -49.42 24.90
C LEU A 10 -32.61 -50.16 23.69
N SER A 11 -32.45 -49.47 22.56
CA SER A 11 -31.53 -49.90 21.51
C SER A 11 -30.23 -49.14 21.69
N ALA A 12 -29.31 -49.85 22.32
CA ALA A 12 -27.91 -49.50 22.36
C ALA A 12 -27.30 -49.48 20.94
N LEU A 13 -26.21 -48.73 20.86
CA LEU A 13 -25.06 -48.94 19.99
C LEU A 13 -25.06 -48.29 18.61
N LEU A 14 -23.94 -47.58 18.42
CA LEU A 14 -23.23 -47.28 17.18
C LEU A 14 -23.84 -46.19 16.30
N VAL A 15 -23.67 -44.94 16.74
CA VAL A 15 -23.40 -43.85 15.79
C VAL A 15 -21.92 -43.54 15.83
N VAL A 16 -21.26 -44.04 14.79
CA VAL A 16 -19.87 -43.83 14.40
C VAL A 16 -19.53 -42.35 14.49
N VAL A 17 -18.57 -42.00 15.35
CA VAL A 17 -17.91 -40.68 15.32
C VAL A 17 -17.07 -40.64 14.05
N ILE A 18 -17.67 -40.20 12.95
CA ILE A 18 -16.94 -39.88 11.73
C ILE A 18 -16.20 -38.57 12.01
N ILE A 19 -14.97 -38.68 12.48
CA ILE A 19 -14.02 -37.56 12.51
C ILE A 19 -13.65 -37.29 11.04
N THR A 20 -14.46 -36.50 10.34
CA THR A 20 -14.05 -35.91 9.06
C THR A 20 -13.02 -34.84 9.37
N ALA A 21 -11.77 -35.27 9.57
CA ALA A 21 -10.58 -34.44 9.46
C ALA A 21 -10.39 -34.05 7.98
N SER A 22 -11.34 -33.31 7.44
CA SER A 22 -11.34 -32.86 6.05
C SER A 22 -10.76 -31.46 5.99
N GLY A 23 -9.43 -31.41 5.89
CA GLY A 23 -8.77 -30.40 5.08
C GLY A 23 -8.74 -28.98 5.62
N LEU A 24 -8.10 -28.77 6.78
CA LEU A 24 -7.21 -27.62 6.93
C LEU A 24 -6.03 -27.82 5.96
N LEU A 25 -6.28 -27.69 4.66
CA LEU A 25 -5.24 -27.28 3.72
C LEU A 25 -4.97 -25.82 4.05
N ALA A 26 -4.20 -25.64 5.12
CA ALA A 26 -3.37 -24.49 5.33
C ALA A 26 -2.58 -24.31 4.03
N GLY A 27 -3.10 -23.47 3.14
CA GLY A 27 -2.37 -22.94 2.02
C GLY A 27 -1.17 -22.23 2.60
N ALA A 28 -0.07 -22.98 2.74
CA ALA A 28 1.26 -22.45 2.95
C ALA A 28 1.51 -21.52 1.77
N ARG A 29 1.16 -20.25 1.96
CA ARG A 29 1.55 -19.14 1.10
C ARG A 29 3.06 -19.27 0.99
N ARG A 30 3.54 -19.70 -0.17
CA ARG A 30 4.95 -19.67 -0.51
C ARG A 30 5.37 -18.21 -0.37
N GLY A 31 5.94 -17.89 0.80
CA GLY A 31 6.53 -16.61 1.10
C GLY A 31 7.70 -16.45 0.15
N VAL A 32 7.45 -15.72 -0.92
CA VAL A 32 8.44 -15.39 -1.93
C VAL A 32 9.49 -14.50 -1.25
N PHE A 33 10.67 -15.09 -1.06
CA PHE A 33 11.80 -14.65 -0.25
C PHE A 33 12.67 -13.61 -0.98
N TRP A 34 12.06 -12.59 -1.63
CA TRP A 34 12.81 -11.52 -2.33
C TRP A 34 12.87 -10.19 -1.57
N LYS A 35 12.52 -10.17 -0.28
CA LYS A 35 12.35 -8.95 0.54
C LYS A 35 13.64 -8.41 1.22
N LEU A 36 14.80 -9.05 1.01
CA LEU A 36 15.99 -8.77 1.84
C LEU A 36 16.82 -7.54 1.42
N ASP A 37 16.69 -7.05 0.19
CA ASP A 37 17.50 -5.92 -0.30
C ASP A 37 16.71 -4.63 -0.55
N ALA A 38 15.42 -4.61 -0.21
CA ALA A 38 14.60 -3.42 -0.36
C ALA A 38 15.07 -2.32 0.60
N ARG A 39 15.61 -1.25 0.03
CA ARG A 39 16.13 -0.07 0.74
C ARG A 39 14.99 0.88 1.11
N ASP A 40 15.27 1.75 2.07
CA ASP A 40 14.39 2.88 2.34
C ASP A 40 14.37 3.80 1.09
N CYS A 41 13.16 4.16 0.67
CA CYS A 41 12.97 5.11 -0.41
C CYS A 41 12.98 6.53 0.16
N GLY A 42 13.58 7.44 -0.59
CA GLY A 42 13.48 8.86 -0.33
C GLY A 42 12.85 9.57 -1.53
N CYS A 43 12.41 10.81 -1.30
CA CYS A 43 11.74 11.60 -2.34
C CYS A 43 12.70 12.10 -3.43
N GLU A 44 14.01 12.00 -3.21
CA GLU A 44 15.04 12.22 -4.23
C GLU A 44 14.91 11.24 -5.40
N CYS A 45 14.24 10.10 -5.22
CA CYS A 45 13.97 9.13 -6.28
C CYS A 45 12.67 9.39 -7.05
N CYS A 46 11.99 10.50 -6.77
CA CYS A 46 10.72 10.86 -7.36
C CYS A 46 10.87 12.17 -8.12
N LEU A 47 10.31 12.23 -9.33
CA LEU A 47 10.32 13.41 -10.17
C LEU A 47 8.90 13.96 -10.36
N VAL A 48 8.84 15.27 -10.57
CA VAL A 48 7.62 15.95 -11.00
C VAL A 48 7.28 15.49 -12.42
N ALA A 49 6.08 14.97 -12.62
CA ALA A 49 5.54 14.65 -13.93
C ALA A 49 4.13 15.22 -14.10
N SER A 50 3.71 15.33 -15.35
CA SER A 50 2.34 15.67 -15.69
C SER A 50 1.40 14.52 -15.31
N ARG A 51 0.23 14.86 -14.79
CA ARG A 51 -0.87 13.90 -14.62
C ARG A 51 -1.47 13.54 -15.97
N LEU A 52 -1.91 12.30 -16.09
CA LEU A 52 -2.79 11.93 -17.19
C LEU A 52 -4.11 12.70 -17.07
N ALA A 53 -4.77 12.96 -18.19
CA ALA A 53 -6.05 13.67 -18.19
C ALA A 53 -7.10 12.99 -17.28
N SER A 54 -7.03 11.67 -17.14
CA SER A 54 -7.88 10.87 -16.24
C SER A 54 -7.52 10.96 -14.76
N GLU A 55 -6.33 11.47 -14.40
CA GLU A 55 -5.82 11.58 -13.03
C GLU A 55 -5.89 13.01 -12.48
N LYS A 56 -6.28 13.99 -13.32
CA LYS A 56 -6.42 15.38 -12.92
C LYS A 56 -7.61 15.52 -11.96
N LEU A 57 -7.31 15.85 -10.71
CA LEU A 57 -8.29 16.14 -9.67
C LEU A 57 -8.13 17.61 -9.27
N ALA A 58 -9.24 18.34 -9.17
CA ALA A 58 -9.27 19.74 -8.73
C ALA A 58 -8.32 20.70 -9.48
N GLY A 59 -8.01 20.42 -10.75
CA GLY A 59 -7.15 21.29 -11.58
C GLY A 59 -5.65 21.13 -11.31
N ILE A 60 -5.24 20.13 -10.52
CA ILE A 60 -3.82 19.84 -10.28
C ILE A 60 -3.29 19.02 -11.46
N ASP A 61 -2.35 19.61 -12.18
CA ASP A 61 -1.80 19.03 -13.41
C ASP A 61 -0.51 18.23 -13.21
N LYS A 62 0.09 18.31 -12.02
CA LYS A 62 1.38 17.70 -11.72
C LYS A 62 1.27 16.70 -10.57
N LYS A 63 2.20 15.75 -10.51
CA LYS A 63 2.35 14.79 -9.42
C LYS A 63 3.80 14.36 -9.29
N CYS A 64 4.13 13.77 -8.15
CA CYS A 64 5.38 13.04 -7.96
C CYS A 64 5.22 11.61 -8.45
N THR A 65 6.16 11.15 -9.27
CA THR A 65 6.19 9.81 -9.83
C THR A 65 7.63 9.32 -9.91
N PRO A 66 7.87 8.00 -9.91
CA PRO A 66 9.20 7.50 -10.24
C PRO A 66 9.59 7.97 -11.64
N PRO A 67 10.88 8.22 -11.89
CA PRO A 67 11.35 8.54 -13.24
C PRO A 67 10.97 7.42 -14.22
N VAL A 68 10.64 7.79 -15.46
CA VAL A 68 10.46 6.78 -16.51
C VAL A 68 11.84 6.33 -16.99
N PRO A 69 12.02 5.06 -17.39
CA PRO A 69 13.33 4.54 -17.79
C PRO A 69 14.02 5.33 -18.91
N ASP A 70 13.24 6.04 -19.74
CA ASP A 70 13.76 6.87 -20.85
C ASP A 70 14.07 8.32 -20.45
N THR A 71 13.70 8.77 -19.24
CA THR A 71 14.03 10.11 -18.74
C THR A 71 15.22 10.07 -17.81
N LEU A 72 16.37 10.56 -18.28
CA LEU A 72 17.54 10.81 -17.44
C LEU A 72 17.13 11.60 -16.18
N HIS A 73 17.23 10.96 -15.01
CA HIS A 73 17.19 11.68 -13.74
C HIS A 73 18.31 12.72 -13.76
N PRO A 74 18.11 13.96 -13.27
CA PRO A 74 19.11 15.01 -13.31
C PRO A 74 20.48 14.60 -12.75
N ASP A 75 20.49 13.66 -11.79
CA ASP A 75 21.70 13.15 -11.15
C ASP A 75 22.30 11.88 -11.80
N GLY A 76 21.75 11.41 -12.95
CA GLY A 76 22.17 10.14 -13.57
C GLY A 76 21.80 8.88 -12.76
N ALA A 77 21.15 9.03 -11.61
CA ALA A 77 20.84 8.00 -10.63
C ALA A 77 19.62 7.10 -10.96
N LEU A 78 19.14 7.14 -12.19
CA LEU A 78 18.02 6.30 -12.68
C LEU A 78 18.20 4.83 -12.26
N SER A 79 19.42 4.31 -12.37
CA SER A 79 19.71 2.94 -11.97
C SER A 79 19.40 2.73 -10.49
N GLU A 80 19.96 3.52 -9.58
CA GLU A 80 19.83 3.27 -8.15
C GLU A 80 18.40 3.34 -7.62
N CYS A 81 17.58 4.27 -8.13
CA CYS A 81 16.20 4.43 -7.67
C CYS A 81 15.28 3.29 -8.13
N HIS A 82 15.46 2.76 -9.34
CA HIS A 82 14.67 1.61 -9.80
C HIS A 82 14.97 0.33 -9.02
N HIS A 83 16.19 0.15 -8.50
CA HIS A 83 16.52 -0.98 -7.62
C HIS A 83 15.89 -0.86 -6.22
N ARG A 84 15.25 0.27 -5.89
CA ARG A 84 14.53 0.45 -4.62
C ARG A 84 13.04 0.08 -4.71
N ASP A 85 12.58 -0.47 -5.83
CA ASP A 85 11.21 -0.99 -5.95
C ASP A 85 11.19 -2.49 -5.61
N PRO A 86 10.50 -2.95 -4.53
CA PRO A 86 9.62 -2.20 -3.65
C PRO A 86 10.34 -1.45 -2.52
N CYS A 87 9.78 -0.30 -2.13
CA CYS A 87 10.29 0.55 -1.06
C CYS A 87 9.99 -0.02 0.31
N ARG A 88 10.98 -0.04 1.21
CA ARG A 88 10.76 -0.35 2.62
C ARG A 88 10.18 0.85 3.37
N LEU A 89 9.14 0.61 4.17
CA LEU A 89 8.48 1.60 5.01
C LEU A 89 9.07 1.56 6.43
N THR A 90 10.23 2.19 6.63
CA THR A 90 10.82 2.31 7.98
C THR A 90 10.40 3.62 8.63
N GLY A 91 9.49 3.57 9.61
CA GLY A 91 9.08 4.75 10.37
C GLY A 91 8.25 5.78 9.58
N ASN A 92 7.67 5.40 8.44
CA ASN A 92 6.78 6.27 7.68
C ASN A 92 5.46 6.46 8.46
N THR A 93 5.04 7.71 8.63
CA THR A 93 3.84 8.07 9.38
C THR A 93 2.57 8.04 8.52
N ILE A 94 2.69 8.16 7.19
CA ILE A 94 1.59 8.24 6.22
C ILE A 94 1.17 6.84 5.78
N LEU A 95 2.14 6.00 5.44
CA LEU A 95 1.94 4.62 4.99
C LEU A 95 2.31 3.68 6.14
N THR A 96 1.30 3.25 6.92
CA THR A 96 1.51 2.52 8.18
C THR A 96 1.08 1.05 8.13
N ASN A 97 0.23 0.67 7.17
CA ASN A 97 -0.37 -0.68 7.08
C ASN A 97 0.42 -1.66 6.20
N ALA A 98 1.61 -1.28 5.75
CA ALA A 98 2.48 -2.12 4.95
C ALA A 98 3.93 -1.97 5.40
N GLU A 99 4.71 -3.03 5.22
CA GLU A 99 6.16 -2.99 5.43
C GLU A 99 6.89 -2.55 4.15
N PHE A 100 6.28 -2.81 2.99
CA PHE A 100 6.80 -2.45 1.69
C PHE A 100 5.70 -1.91 0.78
N VAL A 101 6.05 -0.95 -0.06
CA VAL A 101 5.15 -0.38 -1.08
C VAL A 101 5.86 -0.21 -2.41
N PRO A 102 5.15 -0.34 -3.54
CA PRO A 102 5.71 0.01 -4.84
C PRO A 102 6.24 1.45 -4.83
N LEU A 103 7.38 1.70 -5.47
CA LEU A 103 7.99 3.04 -5.56
C LEU A 103 7.02 4.08 -6.12
N LYS A 104 6.15 3.67 -7.06
CA LYS A 104 5.08 4.52 -7.59
C LYS A 104 4.09 4.98 -6.52
N GLN A 105 3.70 4.10 -5.59
CA GLN A 105 2.82 4.46 -4.48
C GLN A 105 3.56 5.32 -3.44
N TRP A 106 4.81 4.99 -3.15
CA TRP A 106 5.65 5.81 -2.27
C TRP A 106 5.76 7.26 -2.79
N CYS A 107 6.15 7.45 -4.05
CA CYS A 107 6.27 8.79 -4.63
C CYS A 107 4.96 9.57 -4.62
N TYR A 108 3.82 8.88 -4.73
CA TYR A 108 2.51 9.52 -4.75
C TYR A 108 2.02 9.94 -3.35
N TYR A 109 2.27 9.12 -2.32
CA TYR A 109 1.73 9.36 -0.97
C TYR A 109 2.72 10.02 -0.02
N ALA A 110 4.02 9.78 -0.17
CA ALA A 110 5.04 10.24 0.77
C ALA A 110 5.80 11.50 0.31
N CYS A 111 5.61 11.91 -0.94
CA CYS A 111 6.31 13.05 -1.54
C CYS A 111 5.34 14.09 -2.09
N GLU A 112 5.74 15.35 -2.03
CA GLU A 112 5.01 16.49 -2.57
C GLU A 112 5.84 17.24 -3.61
N LEU A 113 5.17 18.09 -4.39
CA LEU A 113 5.86 18.98 -5.34
C LEU A 113 6.63 20.04 -4.53
N PRO A 114 7.86 20.41 -4.93
CA PRO A 114 8.59 21.47 -4.24
C PRO A 114 7.93 22.85 -4.38
N SER A 115 7.11 23.03 -5.41
CA SER A 115 6.21 24.18 -5.58
C SER A 115 5.11 23.85 -6.59
N ALA A 116 3.99 24.58 -6.58
CA ALA A 116 2.94 24.50 -7.61
C ALA A 116 3.50 24.63 -9.04
N PHE A 117 4.55 25.43 -9.19
CA PHE A 117 5.14 25.78 -10.48
C PHE A 117 6.34 24.92 -10.85
N ALA A 118 6.72 23.93 -10.04
CA ALA A 118 7.86 23.06 -10.27
C ALA A 118 7.86 22.49 -11.70
N ALA A 119 9.01 22.55 -12.38
CA ALA A 119 9.13 22.06 -13.74
C ALA A 119 9.01 20.52 -13.78
N ILE A 120 8.60 19.97 -14.91
CA ILE A 120 8.64 18.52 -15.12
C ILE A 120 10.10 18.07 -15.06
N GLY A 121 10.37 16.97 -14.35
CA GLY A 121 11.70 16.45 -14.11
C GLY A 121 12.44 17.07 -12.92
N THR A 122 11.84 18.03 -12.21
CA THR A 122 12.38 18.51 -10.92
C THR A 122 12.23 17.41 -9.86
N PRO A 123 13.21 17.20 -8.96
CA PRO A 123 13.07 16.30 -7.83
C PRO A 123 11.90 16.70 -6.92
N CYS A 124 11.18 15.71 -6.42
CA CYS A 124 10.17 15.92 -5.39
C CYS A 124 10.79 16.08 -4.01
N GLN A 125 10.01 16.60 -3.07
CA GLN A 125 10.43 16.73 -1.68
C GLN A 125 9.56 15.88 -0.75
N ALA A 126 10.08 15.58 0.44
CA ALA A 126 9.28 14.97 1.48
C ALA A 126 8.12 15.89 1.85
N ILE A 127 6.94 15.32 2.05
CA ILE A 127 5.78 16.08 2.50
C ILE A 127 6.08 16.74 3.86
N SER A 128 5.74 18.02 3.98
CA SER A 128 5.95 18.74 5.24
C SER A 128 5.13 18.13 6.38
N GLY A 129 5.61 18.23 7.63
CA GLY A 129 4.90 17.69 8.79
C GLY A 129 3.48 18.24 8.97
N GLU A 130 3.24 19.49 8.56
CA GLU A 130 1.91 20.11 8.56
C GLU A 130 0.99 19.43 7.53
N ASN A 131 1.52 19.14 6.33
CA ASN A 131 0.78 18.48 5.26
C ASN A 131 0.52 16.99 5.54
N VAL A 132 1.40 16.33 6.30
CA VAL A 132 1.18 14.97 6.79
C VAL A 132 -0.10 14.88 7.61
N LEU A 133 -0.35 15.85 8.50
CA LEU A 133 -1.56 15.88 9.33
C LEU A 133 -2.83 16.08 8.48
N LEU A 134 -2.72 16.82 7.38
CA LEU A 134 -3.83 17.02 6.45
C LEU A 134 -4.09 15.79 5.56
N ALA A 135 -3.04 15.00 5.29
CA ALA A 135 -3.13 13.77 4.51
C ALA A 135 -3.65 12.59 5.36
N GLN A 136 -3.33 12.59 6.66
CA GLN A 136 -3.80 11.61 7.63
C GLN A 136 -5.19 11.97 8.14
N THR A 137 -6.23 11.60 7.38
CA THR A 137 -7.60 11.72 7.87
C THR A 137 -8.11 10.36 8.34
N GLY A 138 -8.75 10.34 9.53
CA GLY A 138 -9.27 9.10 10.13
C GLY A 138 -10.40 8.44 9.33
N ASP A 139 -10.97 9.14 8.36
CA ASP A 139 -12.01 8.69 7.44
C ASP A 139 -11.44 8.13 6.12
N GLY A 140 -10.12 8.20 5.90
CA GLY A 140 -9.48 7.76 4.66
C GLY A 140 -9.67 8.71 3.48
N ASN A 141 -10.24 9.90 3.68
CA ASN A 141 -10.42 10.94 2.66
C ASN A 141 -9.25 11.94 2.60
N GLY A 142 -8.02 11.45 2.84
CA GLY A 142 -6.81 12.27 2.79
C GLY A 142 -6.67 12.96 1.44
N ARG A 143 -6.22 14.23 1.43
CA ARG A 143 -6.03 14.94 0.16
C ARG A 143 -4.72 14.50 -0.49
N ASP A 144 -4.70 14.65 -1.81
CA ASP A 144 -3.52 14.42 -2.62
C ASP A 144 -2.38 15.35 -2.18
N ALA A 145 -1.18 14.80 -2.00
CA ALA A 145 -0.01 15.57 -1.56
C ALA A 145 0.30 16.76 -2.49
N ALA A 146 0.01 16.63 -3.79
CA ALA A 146 0.18 17.71 -4.75
C ALA A 146 -0.77 18.91 -4.52
N HIS A 147 -1.83 18.73 -3.73
CA HIS A 147 -2.77 19.80 -3.39
C HIS A 147 -2.19 20.76 -2.34
N TYR A 148 -1.23 20.32 -1.53
CA TYR A 148 -0.67 21.17 -0.48
C TYR A 148 0.43 22.12 -0.98
N SER A 149 0.96 21.86 -2.17
CA SER A 149 1.96 22.71 -2.83
C SER A 149 1.37 23.84 -3.68
N ALA A 150 0.03 23.93 -3.77
CA ALA A 150 -0.73 24.95 -4.51
C ALA A 150 -1.00 26.18 -3.64
#